data_AF-A0A8T2VET8-F1
#
_entry.id   AF-A0A8T2VET8-F1
#
_cell.length_a   1.000
_cell.length_b   1.000
_cell.length_c   1.000
_cell.angle_alpha   90.00
_cell.angle_beta   90.00
_cell.angle_gamma   90.00
#
_symmetry.space_group_name_H-M   'P 1'
#
loop_
_entity.id
_entity.type
_entity.pdbx_description
1 polymer ?
#
loop_
_entity_poly.entity_id
_entity_poly.type
_entity_poly.pdbx_seq_one_letter_code
_entity_poly.pdbx_strand_id
1 'polypeptide(L)' 'MAWESAIPMAIVVGMVFLMGESQGFFHKLYYGKPKHPCSDAWDRAMEQRDVRLLKAAAAAAKE' A
#
# COMPACT_ATOMS: atom_id res chain seq x y z
N MET A 1 -22.97 -25.48 -23.07
CA MET A 1 -22.74 -24.05 -23.31
C MET A 1 -22.04 -23.40 -22.10
N ALA A 2 -20.90 -23.93 -21.62
CA ALA A 2 -20.19 -23.35 -20.47
C ALA A 2 -19.32 -22.14 -20.86
N TRP A 3 -18.98 -22.04 -22.16
CA TRP A 3 -18.18 -20.96 -22.73
C TRP A 3 -18.88 -19.59 -22.67
N GLU A 4 -20.20 -19.56 -22.86
CA GLU A 4 -20.99 -18.32 -22.83
C GLU A 4 -21.03 -17.70 -21.42
N SER A 5 -21.06 -18.53 -20.38
CA SER A 5 -20.96 -18.09 -18.98
C SER A 5 -19.54 -17.74 -18.53
N ALA A 6 -18.51 -18.17 -19.27
CA ALA A 6 -17.12 -17.91 -18.90
C ALA A 6 -16.73 -16.44 -19.11
N ILE A 7 -17.29 -15.77 -20.12
CA ILE A 7 -16.97 -14.36 -20.43
C ILE A 7 -17.40 -13.41 -19.31
N PRO A 8 -18.66 -13.44 -18.81
CA PRO A 8 -19.04 -12.64 -17.65
C PRO A 8 -18.19 -12.94 -16.41
N MET A 9 -17.86 -14.22 -16.17
CA MET A 9 -17.02 -14.62 -15.04
C MET A 9 -15.60 -14.07 -15.16
N ALA A 10 -15.00 -14.09 -16.34
CA ALA A 10 -13.67 -13.53 -16.59
C ALA A 10 -13.62 -12.03 -16.31
N ILE A 11 -14.68 -11.29 -16.66
CA ILE A 11 -14.78 -9.86 -16.37
C ILE A 11 -14.82 -9.63 -14.85
N VAL A 12 -15.64 -10.37 -14.10
CA VAL A 12 -15.73 -10.23 -12.65
C VAL A 12 -14.39 -10.53 -11.98
N VAL A 13 -13.72 -11.63 -12.37
CA VAL A 13 -12.39 -11.98 -11.86
C VAL A 13 -11.37 -10.88 -12.18
N GLY A 14 -11.38 -10.37 -13.41
CA GLY A 14 -10.51 -9.26 -13.81
C GLY A 14 -10.73 -8.02 -12.95
N MET A 15 -11.98 -7.66 -12.65
CA MET A 15 -12.29 -6.51 -11.81
C MET A 15 -11.86 -6.70 -10.36
N VAL A 16 -12.04 -7.89 -9.79
CA VAL A 16 -11.56 -8.21 -8.42
C VAL A 16 -10.04 -8.14 -8.35
N PHE A 17 -9.35 -8.66 -9.36
CA PHE A 17 -7.90 -8.62 -9.43
C PHE A 17 -7.38 -7.17 -9.51
N LEU A 18 -7.97 -6.36 -10.40
CA LEU A 18 -7.64 -4.94 -10.51
C LEU A 18 -7.89 -4.17 -9.21
N MET A 19 -8.97 -4.49 -8.49
CA MET A 19 -9.26 -3.87 -7.20
C MET A 19 -8.19 -4.20 -6.15
N GLY A 20 -7.74 -5.45 -6.06
CA GLY A 20 -6.69 -5.85 -5.11
C GLY A 20 -5.33 -5.20 -5.41
N GLU A 21 -4.89 -5.28 -6.67
CA GLU A 21 -3.58 -4.77 -7.08
C GLU A 21 -3.52 -3.24 -7.05
N SER A 22 -4.60 -2.55 -7.45
CA SER A 22 -4.62 -1.09 -7.45
C SER A 22 -4.43 -0.51 -6.06
N GLN A 23 -5.04 -1.11 -5.03
CA GLN A 23 -4.88 -0.66 -3.64
C GLN A 23 -3.43 -0.74 -3.17
N GLY A 24 -2.74 -1.85 -3.45
CA GLY A 24 -1.33 -2.03 -3.10
C GLY A 24 -0.41 -1.08 -3.87
N PHE A 25 -0.66 -0.93 -5.18
CA PHE A 25 0.10 -0.03 -6.05
C PHE A 25 0.02 1.43 -5.59
N PHE A 26 -1.18 1.96 -5.39
CA PHE A 26 -1.36 3.35 -4.97
C PHE A 26 -0.82 3.59 -3.56
N HIS A 27 -0.99 2.65 -2.63
CA HIS A 27 -0.42 2.81 -1.29
C HIS A 27 1.12 2.88 -1.32
N LYS A 28 1.75 2.00 -2.09
CA LYS A 28 3.21 2.02 -2.27
C LYS A 28 3.68 3.31 -2.94
N LEU A 29 2.89 3.85 -3.88
CA LEU A 29 3.20 5.12 -4.56
C LEU A 29 3.18 6.32 -3.60
N TYR A 30 2.16 6.43 -2.74
CA TYR A 30 2.03 7.57 -1.82
C TYR A 30 2.98 7.52 -0.62
N TYR A 31 3.18 6.34 -0.04
CA TYR A 31 3.95 6.19 1.22
C TYR A 31 5.36 5.64 1.00
N GLY A 32 5.73 5.28 -0.22
CA GLY A 32 7.03 4.70 -0.58
C GLY A 32 7.25 3.27 -0.08
N LYS A 33 6.28 2.69 0.65
CA LYS A 33 6.34 1.35 1.23
C LYS A 33 5.00 0.61 1.15
N PRO A 34 5.00 -0.73 1.14
CA PRO A 34 3.76 -1.50 1.24
C PRO A 34 3.01 -1.22 2.55
N LYS A 35 1.68 -1.32 2.52
CA LYS A 35 0.84 -1.12 3.71
C LYS A 35 1.11 -2.22 4.73
N HIS A 36 1.45 -1.85 5.96
CA HIS A 36 1.58 -2.84 7.04
C HIS A 36 0.18 -3.25 7.54
N PRO A 37 -0.22 -4.53 7.43
CA PRO A 37 -1.47 -5.00 8.01
C PRO A 37 -1.41 -4.96 9.54
N CYS A 38 -2.54 -4.72 10.19
CA CYS A 38 -2.67 -4.75 11.65
C CYS A 38 -1.74 -3.79 12.43
N SER A 39 -1.38 -2.65 11.84
CA SER A 39 -0.62 -1.61 12.55
C SER A 39 -1.32 -1.15 13.82
N ASP A 40 -0.66 -1.43 14.95
CA ASP A 40 -1.16 -1.11 16.28
C ASP A 40 -0.75 0.31 16.73
N ALA A 41 -1.08 0.67 17.97
CA ALA A 41 -0.75 1.98 18.50
C ALA A 41 0.77 2.19 18.64
N TRP A 42 1.51 1.11 18.91
CA TRP A 42 2.96 1.14 19.05
C TRP A 42 3.65 1.40 17.72
N ASP A 43 3.24 0.71 16.65
CA ASP A 43 3.77 0.88 15.31
C ASP A 43 3.62 2.31 14.81
N ARG A 44 2.46 2.93 15.07
CA ARG A 44 2.21 4.33 14.71
C ARG A 44 3.11 5.29 15.48
N ALA A 45 3.33 5.03 16.77
CA ALA A 45 4.22 5.84 17.59
C ALA A 45 5.69 5.72 17.12
N MET A 46 6.12 4.51 16.76
CA MET A 46 7.45 4.26 16.19
C MET A 46 7.61 4.94 14.83
N GLU A 47 6.63 4.86 13.95
CA GLU A 47 6.67 5.52 12.63
C GLU A 47 6.79 7.05 12.77
N GLN A 48 6.04 7.65 13.70
CA GLN A 48 6.15 9.08 13.99
C GLN A 48 7.53 9.46 14.55
N ARG A 49 8.11 8.62 15.42
CA ARG A 49 9.46 8.82 15.95
C ARG A 49 10.48 8.78 14.82
N ASP A 50 10.42 7.77 13.96
CA ASP A 50 11.40 7.57 12.90
C ASP A 50 11.35 8.70 11.87
N VAL A 51 10.16 9.22 11.54
CA VAL A 51 10.02 10.41 10.69
C VAL A 51 10.68 11.65 11.33
N ARG A 52 10.57 11.83 12.66
CA ARG A 52 11.23 12.95 13.35
C ARG A 52 12.75 12.81 13.34
N LEU A 53 13.25 11.61 13.59
CA LEU A 53 14.69 11.31 13.58
C LEU A 53 15.30 11.52 12.20
N LEU A 54 14.63 11.01 11.14
CA LEU A 54 15.10 11.20 9.76
C LEU A 54 15.12 12.68 9.36
N LYS A 55 14.12 13.47 9.77
CA LYS A 55 14.12 14.92 9.54
C LYS A 55 15.27 15.62 10.26
N ALA A 56 15.52 15.26 11.53
CA ALA A 56 16.63 15.83 12.30
C ALA A 56 17.98 15.46 11.67
N ALA A 57 18.17 14.20 11.27
CA ALA A 57 19.37 13.74 10.60
C ALA A 57 19.59 14.44 9.25
N ALA A 58 18.53 14.60 8.45
CA ALA A 58 18.61 15.31 7.18
C ALA A 58 18.92 16.80 7.34
N ALA A 59 18.44 17.43 8.43
CA ALA A 59 18.78 18.82 8.75
C ALA A 59 20.25 18.94 9.19
N ALA A 60 20.71 18.06 10.08
CA ALA A 60 22.10 18.04 10.55
C ALA A 60 23.12 17.72 9.44
N ALA A 61 22.74 16.92 8.43
CA ALA A 61 23.59 16.63 7.28
C ALA A 61 23.68 17.79 6.27
N LYS A 62 22.86 18.84 6.43
CA LYS A 62 22.85 20.02 5.55
C LYS A 62 23.69 21.17 6.11
N GLU A 63 24.06 21.11 7.39
CA GLU A 63 25.04 21.99 8.05
C GLU A 63 26.47 21.50 7.80
#